data_AF-A0A5C9BD63-F1
#
_entry.id   AF-A0A5C9BD63-F1
#
_cell.length_a   1.000
_cell.length_b   1.000
_cell.length_c   1.000
_cell.angle_alpha   90.00
_cell.angle_beta   90.00
_cell.angle_gamma   90.00
#
_symmetry.space_group_name_H-M   'P 1'
#
loop_
_entity.id
_entity.type
_entity.pdbx_description
1 polymer ?
#
loop_
_entity_poly.entity_id
_entity_poly.type
_entity_poly.pdbx_seq_one_letter_code
_entity_poly.pdbx_strand_id
1 'polypeptide(L)'
;MPPGTAARFSLASLTGLILLPLHAAAPSFRNDVMAVISKAGCNAGTCHGNKNGKGDLRLSLRGQDPGQDHETLTRDAIGRRINALDPDQSLILLKPTSQVAHEGGRRFSNDSIEYQILLDWIRTGLPNDVASAPRLKELVVTPSDTILVEPESRIQLSVRAHFSDGATRDVTELTVYDVSSSLAKVTQGGLVERVGFGEAAILARYLDQQKPVRIAF
;
A
#
# COMPACT_ATOMS: atom_id res chain seq x y z
N MET A 1 41.68 26.17 -67.88
CA MET A 1 41.13 24.98 -67.20
C MET A 1 41.39 25.12 -65.71
N PRO A 2 40.37 25.45 -64.88
CA PRO A 2 40.47 25.47 -63.42
C PRO A 2 40.04 24.12 -62.79
N PRO A 3 40.31 23.90 -61.50
CA PRO A 3 40.45 22.57 -60.89
C PRO A 3 39.16 21.98 -60.31
N GLY A 4 39.20 20.66 -60.08
CA GLY A 4 38.08 19.84 -59.61
C GLY A 4 37.59 20.15 -58.20
N THR A 5 36.26 20.08 -58.04
CA THR A 5 35.55 20.28 -56.77
C THR A 5 35.10 18.93 -56.22
N ALA A 6 35.67 18.52 -55.08
CA ALA A 6 35.25 17.32 -54.37
C ALA A 6 33.95 17.58 -53.58
N ALA A 7 32.90 16.82 -53.86
CA ALA A 7 31.64 16.87 -53.12
C ALA A 7 31.81 16.20 -51.74
N ARG A 8 31.57 16.97 -50.66
CA ARG A 8 31.54 16.47 -49.28
C ARG A 8 30.16 15.90 -48.98
N PHE A 9 30.08 14.60 -48.70
CA PHE A 9 28.89 13.99 -48.12
C PHE A 9 28.92 14.17 -46.59
N SER A 10 28.05 15.03 -46.06
CA SER A 10 27.79 15.09 -44.62
C SER A 10 26.86 13.93 -44.22
N LEU A 11 27.40 12.95 -43.49
CA LEU A 11 26.59 11.97 -42.76
C LEU A 11 25.93 12.70 -41.58
N ALA A 12 24.62 12.94 -41.65
CA ALA A 12 23.83 13.30 -40.49
C ALA A 12 23.60 12.03 -39.66
N SER A 13 24.34 11.89 -38.55
CA SER A 13 24.04 10.85 -37.55
C SER A 13 22.71 11.17 -36.88
N LEU A 14 21.65 10.44 -37.24
CA LEU A 14 20.44 10.34 -36.42
C LEU A 14 20.77 9.52 -35.17
N THR A 15 21.17 10.21 -34.09
CA THR A 15 21.12 9.64 -32.74
C THR A 15 19.66 9.59 -32.29
N GLY A 16 18.99 8.47 -32.57
CA GLY A 16 17.69 8.17 -31.98
C GLY A 16 17.83 8.05 -30.46
N LEU A 17 17.17 8.94 -29.72
CA LEU A 17 17.07 8.86 -28.27
C LEU A 17 16.19 7.66 -27.92
N ILE A 18 16.81 6.55 -27.53
CA ILE A 18 16.09 5.38 -27.01
C ILE A 18 15.55 5.77 -25.63
N LEU A 19 14.26 6.06 -25.55
CA LEU A 19 13.55 6.22 -24.29
C LEU A 19 13.40 4.81 -23.68
N LEU A 20 14.39 4.38 -22.89
CA LEU A 20 14.23 3.20 -22.04
C LEU A 20 13.09 3.50 -21.05
N PRO A 21 12.13 2.59 -20.85
CA PRO A 21 11.11 2.80 -19.84
C PRO A 21 11.82 2.92 -18.49
N LEU A 22 11.53 4.00 -17.75
CA LEU A 22 11.84 4.06 -16.33
C LEU A 22 11.20 2.81 -15.71
N HIS A 23 12.01 1.85 -15.26
CA HIS A 23 11.50 0.82 -14.38
C HIS A 23 10.87 1.56 -13.20
N ALA A 24 9.56 1.40 -13.01
CA ALA A 24 8.93 1.85 -11.78
C ALA A 24 9.74 1.27 -10.61
N ALA A 25 10.13 2.11 -9.66
CA ALA A 25 10.91 1.67 -8.53
C ALA A 25 10.19 0.51 -7.83
N ALA A 26 10.93 -0.53 -7.45
CA ALA A 26 10.37 -1.70 -6.77
C ALA A 26 9.57 -1.26 -5.53
N PRO A 27 8.41 -1.88 -5.24
CA PRO A 27 7.66 -1.55 -4.04
C PRO A 27 8.52 -1.74 -2.79
N SER A 28 8.46 -0.76 -1.90
CA SER A 28 9.14 -0.78 -0.61
C SER A 28 8.47 -1.80 0.31
N PHE A 29 9.26 -2.68 0.93
CA PHE A 29 8.70 -3.59 1.91
C PHE A 29 8.15 -2.80 3.11
N ARG A 30 8.95 -1.87 3.65
CA ARG A 30 8.53 -1.03 4.79
C ARG A 30 7.31 -0.18 4.46
N ASN A 31 7.32 0.53 3.33
CA ASN A 31 6.36 1.59 3.09
C ASN A 31 5.14 1.15 2.28
N ASP A 32 5.25 0.11 1.46
CA ASP A 32 4.16 -0.32 0.55
C ASP A 32 3.59 -1.68 0.98
N VAL A 33 4.44 -2.70 1.11
CA VAL A 33 3.99 -4.05 1.48
C VAL A 33 3.37 -4.05 2.88
N MET A 34 4.02 -3.46 3.87
CA MET A 34 3.48 -3.39 5.23
C MET A 34 2.18 -2.56 5.33
N ALA A 35 2.02 -1.55 4.46
CA ALA A 35 0.77 -0.80 4.34
C ALA A 35 -0.34 -1.71 3.81
N VAL A 36 -0.09 -2.48 2.75
CA VAL A 36 -1.03 -3.47 2.20
C VAL A 36 -1.41 -4.53 3.24
N ILE A 37 -0.44 -5.11 3.94
CA ILE A 37 -0.69 -6.12 4.99
C ILE A 37 -1.60 -5.57 6.09
N SER A 38 -1.43 -4.29 6.43
CA SER A 38 -2.28 -3.60 7.40
C SER A 38 -3.66 -3.28 6.84
N LYS A 39 -3.73 -2.80 5.59
CA LYS A 39 -4.97 -2.46 4.88
C LYS A 39 -5.89 -3.66 4.73
N ALA A 40 -5.31 -4.81 4.36
CA ALA A 40 -6.01 -6.08 4.23
C ALA A 40 -6.42 -6.70 5.58
N GLY A 41 -5.99 -6.12 6.72
CA GLY A 41 -6.27 -6.62 8.06
C GLY A 41 -5.49 -7.90 8.43
N CYS A 42 -4.50 -8.30 7.63
CA CYS A 42 -3.75 -9.55 7.84
C CYS A 42 -3.01 -9.54 9.18
N ASN A 43 -2.39 -8.41 9.54
CA ASN A 43 -1.68 -8.21 10.80
C ASN A 43 -2.56 -7.64 11.93
N ALA A 44 -3.89 -7.77 11.83
CA ALA A 44 -4.77 -7.46 12.94
C ALA A 44 -4.67 -8.52 14.04
N GLY A 45 -4.94 -8.14 15.30
CA GLY A 45 -4.88 -9.05 16.46
C GLY A 45 -5.84 -10.25 16.35
N THR A 46 -6.97 -10.08 15.67
CA THR A 46 -7.94 -11.16 15.41
C THR A 46 -7.51 -12.11 14.28
N CYS A 47 -6.42 -11.80 13.57
CA CYS A 47 -5.90 -12.57 12.44
C CYS A 47 -4.47 -13.08 12.73
N HIS A 48 -3.47 -12.65 11.97
CA HIS A 48 -2.09 -13.12 12.12
C HIS A 48 -1.24 -12.23 13.04
N GLY A 49 -1.72 -11.04 13.39
CA GLY A 49 -1.01 -10.04 14.18
C GLY A 49 -1.11 -10.24 15.70
N ASN A 50 -0.96 -11.47 16.19
CA ASN A 50 -1.03 -11.77 17.63
C ASN A 50 0.07 -12.75 18.05
N LYS A 51 0.23 -12.96 19.37
CA LYS A 51 1.31 -13.79 19.93
C LYS A 51 1.38 -15.21 19.36
N ASN A 52 0.23 -15.78 19.00
CA ASN A 52 0.10 -17.15 18.51
C ASN A 52 0.04 -17.23 16.98
N GLY A 53 -0.19 -16.11 16.28
CA GLY A 53 -0.52 -16.10 14.86
C GLY A 53 -1.81 -16.88 14.55
N LYS A 54 -1.99 -17.25 13.28
CA LYS A 54 -3.05 -18.16 12.83
C LYS A 54 -2.56 -18.93 11.60
N GLY A 55 -2.88 -20.23 11.52
CA GLY A 55 -2.57 -21.06 10.34
C GLY A 55 -1.09 -21.04 9.95
N ASP A 56 -0.20 -21.20 10.94
CA ASP A 56 1.26 -21.17 10.79
C ASP A 56 1.82 -19.89 10.15
N LEU A 57 1.12 -18.76 10.32
CA LEU A 57 1.58 -17.44 9.96
C LEU A 57 1.39 -16.50 11.17
N ARG A 58 2.49 -15.90 11.62
CA ARG A 58 2.52 -14.95 12.73
C ARG A 58 3.22 -13.66 12.30
N LEU A 59 2.44 -12.60 12.19
CA LEU A 59 2.92 -11.26 11.91
C LEU A 59 2.97 -10.44 13.21
N SER A 60 3.76 -9.40 13.22
CA SER A 60 3.76 -8.38 14.27
C SER A 60 2.40 -7.66 14.27
N LEU A 61 1.91 -7.30 15.46
CA LEU A 61 0.61 -6.63 15.59
C LEU A 61 0.66 -5.28 14.86
N ARG A 62 -0.18 -5.10 13.84
CA ARG A 62 -0.29 -3.85 13.06
C ARG A 62 1.06 -3.36 12.48
N GLY A 63 2.00 -4.27 12.22
CA GLY A 63 3.28 -3.93 11.59
C GLY A 63 4.31 -3.29 12.52
N GLN A 64 4.21 -3.56 13.83
CA GLN A 64 5.14 -3.06 14.85
C GLN A 64 6.60 -3.51 14.65
N ASP A 65 6.83 -4.64 13.98
CA ASP A 65 8.18 -5.13 13.65
C ASP A 65 8.27 -5.56 12.18
N PRO A 66 8.52 -4.60 11.26
CA PRO A 66 8.70 -4.90 9.84
C PRO A 66 9.89 -5.82 9.56
N GLY A 67 10.92 -5.83 10.43
CA GLY A 67 12.07 -6.70 10.24
C GLY A 67 11.68 -8.17 10.40
N GLN A 68 11.00 -8.48 11.52
CA GLN A 68 10.42 -9.79 11.76
C GLN A 68 9.39 -10.17 10.70
N ASP A 69 8.50 -9.25 10.31
CA ASP A 69 7.47 -9.53 9.30
C ASP A 69 8.06 -9.89 7.94
N HIS A 70 9.17 -9.27 7.54
CA HIS A 70 9.88 -9.64 6.31
C HIS A 70 10.39 -11.08 6.39
N GLU A 71 11.03 -11.46 7.50
CA GLU A 71 11.54 -12.82 7.71
C GLU A 71 10.40 -13.85 7.73
N THR A 72 9.30 -13.56 8.43
CA THR A 72 8.10 -14.40 8.45
C THR A 72 7.54 -14.62 7.04
N LEU A 73 7.44 -13.56 6.24
CA LEU A 73 6.83 -13.66 4.91
C LEU A 73 7.75 -14.38 3.91
N THR A 74 9.07 -14.21 4.02
CA THR A 74 10.03 -14.65 3.01
C THR A 74 10.79 -15.94 3.34
N ARG A 75 11.00 -16.24 4.63
CA ARG A 75 11.87 -17.34 5.07
C ARG A 75 11.17 -18.39 5.91
N ASP A 76 10.24 -17.99 6.78
CA ASP A 76 9.55 -18.93 7.67
C ASP A 76 8.88 -20.05 6.89
N ALA A 77 8.72 -21.18 7.59
CA ALA A 77 8.11 -22.36 7.02
C ALA A 77 8.79 -22.81 5.71
N ILE A 78 10.11 -22.58 5.58
CA ILE A 78 10.93 -22.94 4.42
C ILE A 78 10.45 -22.21 3.14
N GLY A 79 10.12 -20.92 3.27
CA GLY A 79 9.72 -20.08 2.13
C GLY A 79 8.39 -20.47 1.47
N ARG A 80 7.59 -21.37 2.09
CA ARG A 80 6.33 -21.92 1.53
C ARG A 80 5.25 -20.88 1.15
N ARG A 81 5.47 -19.59 1.46
CA ARG A 81 4.47 -18.51 1.34
C ARG A 81 4.65 -17.73 0.06
N ILE A 82 5.85 -17.75 -0.50
CA ILE A 82 6.22 -17.03 -1.70
C ILE A 82 6.80 -18.00 -2.70
N ASN A 83 6.22 -17.99 -3.90
CA ASN A 83 6.77 -18.69 -5.05
C ASN A 83 7.47 -17.66 -5.92
N ALA A 84 8.80 -17.54 -5.81
CA ALA A 84 9.56 -16.57 -6.59
C ALA A 84 9.65 -16.93 -8.09
N LEU A 85 9.48 -18.21 -8.43
CA LEU A 85 9.48 -18.68 -9.82
C LEU A 85 8.15 -18.41 -10.52
N ASP A 86 7.06 -18.51 -9.77
CA ASP A 86 5.71 -18.24 -10.25
C ASP A 86 4.98 -17.30 -9.27
N PRO A 87 5.27 -15.97 -9.34
CA PRO A 87 4.85 -15.00 -8.33
C PRO A 87 3.37 -15.01 -7.98
N ASP A 88 2.49 -15.17 -8.97
CA ASP A 88 1.04 -15.16 -8.76
C ASP A 88 0.51 -16.39 -7.99
N GLN A 89 1.29 -17.48 -7.94
CA GLN A 89 1.02 -18.68 -7.15
C GLN A 89 1.46 -18.57 -5.68
N SER A 90 1.92 -17.39 -5.26
CA SER A 90 2.31 -17.15 -3.86
C SER A 90 1.09 -17.15 -2.93
N LEU A 91 1.16 -17.87 -1.81
CA LEU A 91 0.05 -17.94 -0.84
C LEU A 91 -0.35 -16.56 -0.28
N ILE A 92 0.60 -15.62 -0.21
CA ILE A 92 0.35 -14.22 0.18
C ILE A 92 -0.58 -13.48 -0.80
N LEU A 93 -0.72 -13.97 -2.04
CA LEU A 93 -1.67 -13.47 -3.04
C LEU A 93 -2.92 -14.35 -3.09
N LEU A 94 -2.74 -15.68 -3.15
CA LEU A 94 -3.85 -16.63 -3.34
C LEU A 94 -4.85 -16.64 -2.18
N LYS A 95 -4.38 -16.59 -0.92
CA LYS A 95 -5.28 -16.62 0.25
C LYS A 95 -6.13 -15.36 0.37
N PRO A 96 -5.55 -14.13 0.36
CA PRO A 96 -6.35 -12.92 0.50
C PRO A 96 -7.32 -12.68 -0.67
N THR A 97 -7.01 -13.19 -1.87
CA THR A 97 -7.91 -13.13 -3.04
C THR A 97 -8.94 -14.28 -3.07
N SER A 98 -8.90 -15.22 -2.13
CA SER A 98 -9.75 -16.41 -2.07
C SER A 98 -9.64 -17.34 -3.27
N GLN A 99 -8.51 -17.32 -3.98
CA GLN A 99 -8.19 -18.33 -5.00
C GLN A 99 -7.86 -19.69 -4.38
N VAL A 100 -7.44 -19.69 -3.11
CA VAL A 100 -7.37 -20.88 -2.27
C VAL A 100 -8.11 -20.63 -0.96
N ALA A 101 -8.43 -21.71 -0.24
CA ALA A 101 -9.17 -21.63 1.01
C ALA A 101 -8.46 -20.72 2.04
N HIS A 102 -9.20 -19.74 2.53
CA HIS A 102 -8.76 -18.81 3.56
C HIS A 102 -9.91 -18.51 4.53
N GLU A 103 -9.77 -18.92 5.78
CA GLU A 103 -10.79 -18.70 6.81
C GLU A 103 -11.09 -17.21 7.06
N GLY A 104 -10.13 -16.33 6.78
CA GLY A 104 -10.33 -14.88 6.84
C GLY A 104 -11.19 -14.32 5.70
N GLY A 105 -11.61 -15.16 4.75
CA GLY A 105 -12.32 -14.77 3.54
C GLY A 105 -11.46 -13.94 2.59
N ARG A 106 -12.13 -13.29 1.63
CA ARG A 106 -11.52 -12.36 0.69
C ARG A 106 -11.18 -11.05 1.40
N ARG A 107 -9.93 -10.59 1.25
CA ARG A 107 -9.44 -9.31 1.78
C ARG A 107 -9.31 -8.23 0.71
N PHE A 108 -8.93 -8.61 -0.50
CA PHE A 108 -8.86 -7.75 -1.68
C PHE A 108 -9.02 -8.60 -2.96
N SER A 109 -9.20 -7.96 -4.11
CA SER A 109 -9.36 -8.61 -5.42
C SER A 109 -8.06 -8.60 -6.22
N ASN A 110 -8.01 -9.40 -7.30
CA ASN A 110 -6.82 -9.50 -8.17
C ASN A 110 -6.52 -8.22 -8.97
N ASP A 111 -7.52 -7.36 -9.16
CA ASP A 111 -7.41 -6.07 -9.84
C ASP A 111 -7.09 -4.91 -8.89
N SER A 112 -6.89 -5.18 -7.60
CA SER A 112 -6.65 -4.16 -6.59
C SER A 112 -5.19 -3.70 -6.53
N ILE A 113 -4.98 -2.49 -6.00
CA ILE A 113 -3.62 -1.96 -5.76
C ILE A 113 -2.83 -2.82 -4.77
N GLU A 114 -3.50 -3.42 -3.78
CA GLU A 114 -2.89 -4.34 -2.82
C GLU A 114 -2.29 -5.56 -3.52
N TYR A 115 -3.04 -6.17 -4.44
CA TYR A 115 -2.56 -7.32 -5.19
C TYR A 115 -1.33 -6.94 -6.03
N GLN A 116 -1.39 -5.82 -6.73
CA GLN A 116 -0.31 -5.37 -7.60
C GLN A 116 0.97 -5.01 -6.82
N ILE A 117 0.86 -4.32 -5.68
CA ILE A 117 2.01 -4.02 -4.82
C ILE A 117 2.70 -5.30 -4.36
N LEU A 118 1.92 -6.29 -3.90
CA LEU A 118 2.47 -7.56 -3.43
C LEU A 118 3.11 -8.35 -4.57
N LEU A 119 2.45 -8.41 -5.74
CA LEU A 119 2.95 -9.10 -6.91
C LEU A 119 4.25 -8.49 -7.44
N ASP A 120 4.31 -7.17 -7.54
CA ASP A 120 5.49 -6.45 -8.01
C ASP A 120 6.65 -6.54 -7.01
N TRP A 121 6.37 -6.54 -5.71
CA TRP A 121 7.38 -6.81 -4.68
C TRP A 121 7.97 -8.23 -4.82
N ILE A 122 7.15 -9.23 -5.11
CA ILE A 122 7.64 -10.61 -5.37
C ILE A 122 8.47 -10.66 -6.65
N ARG A 123 7.97 -10.06 -7.75
CA ARG A 123 8.65 -10.02 -9.05
C ARG A 123 9.99 -9.31 -9.02
N THR A 124 10.16 -8.35 -8.12
CA THR A 124 11.40 -7.59 -7.94
C THR A 124 12.39 -8.28 -6.98
N GLY A 125 12.11 -9.51 -6.57
CA GLY A 125 13.04 -10.33 -5.77
C GLY A 125 12.95 -10.10 -4.27
N LEU A 126 11.78 -9.64 -3.78
CA LEU A 126 11.47 -9.51 -2.35
C LEU A 126 12.43 -8.58 -1.59
N PRO A 127 12.77 -7.40 -2.13
CA PRO A 127 13.76 -6.52 -1.52
C PRO A 127 13.39 -6.21 -0.06
N ASN A 128 14.39 -6.31 0.82
CA ASN A 128 14.28 -5.87 2.21
C ASN A 128 14.91 -4.49 2.35
N ASP A 129 14.09 -3.47 2.48
CA ASP A 129 14.50 -2.09 2.65
C ASP A 129 14.16 -1.55 4.05
N VAL A 130 13.86 -2.41 5.03
CA VAL A 130 13.42 -1.99 6.38
C VAL A 130 14.40 -1.01 7.02
N ALA A 131 15.70 -1.22 6.82
CA ALA A 131 16.75 -0.35 7.33
C ALA A 131 16.83 0.98 6.55
N SER A 132 16.85 0.93 5.21
CA SER A 132 17.17 2.06 4.32
C SER A 132 15.98 2.90 3.87
N ALA A 133 14.76 2.35 3.90
CA ALA A 133 13.57 3.03 3.38
C ALA A 133 13.26 4.32 4.15
N PRO A 134 12.80 5.39 3.46
CA PRO A 134 12.35 6.62 4.11
C PRO A 134 11.32 6.34 5.20
N ARG A 135 11.47 6.97 6.36
CA ARG A 135 10.53 6.83 7.48
C ARG A 135 9.36 7.79 7.32
N LEU A 136 8.16 7.36 7.71
CA LEU A 136 6.99 8.23 7.79
C LEU A 136 7.22 9.28 8.88
N LYS A 137 7.29 10.55 8.49
CA LYS A 137 7.44 11.68 9.41
C LYS A 137 6.11 12.26 9.84
N GLU A 138 5.14 12.32 8.93
CA GLU A 138 3.83 12.91 9.23
C GLU A 138 2.74 12.29 8.37
N LEU A 139 1.58 12.06 8.99
CA LEU A 139 0.33 11.72 8.32
C LEU A 139 -0.65 12.89 8.42
N VAL A 140 -1.13 13.40 7.27
CA VAL A 140 -2.12 14.48 7.20
C VAL A 140 -3.41 13.93 6.63
N VAL A 141 -4.52 14.14 7.33
CA VAL A 141 -5.86 13.72 6.89
C VAL A 141 -6.72 14.95 6.64
N THR A 142 -7.42 14.99 5.52
CA THR A 142 -8.27 16.12 5.14
C THR A 142 -9.66 15.62 4.71
N PRO A 143 -10.74 16.19 5.27
CA PRO A 143 -10.75 17.07 6.44
C PRO A 143 -10.28 16.33 7.71
N SER A 144 -9.72 17.06 8.67
CA SER A 144 -9.43 16.54 10.02
C SER A 144 -10.59 16.79 11.00
N ASP A 145 -11.43 17.78 10.68
CA ASP A 145 -12.57 18.21 11.47
C ASP A 145 -13.59 18.86 10.52
N THR A 146 -14.86 18.45 10.59
CA THR A 146 -15.89 18.98 9.70
C THR A 146 -17.30 18.75 10.25
N ILE A 147 -18.24 19.57 9.78
CA ILE A 147 -19.67 19.44 10.03
C ILE A 147 -20.33 19.29 8.66
N LEU A 148 -21.08 18.20 8.48
CA LEU A 148 -21.95 18.02 7.32
C LEU A 148 -23.34 18.53 7.68
N VAL A 149 -23.85 19.47 6.89
CA VAL A 149 -25.20 20.00 7.02
C VAL A 149 -26.03 19.40 5.90
N GLU A 150 -27.31 19.14 6.11
CA GLU A 150 -28.18 18.64 5.05
C GLU A 150 -28.22 19.62 3.86
N PRO A 151 -28.25 19.12 2.60
CA PRO A 151 -28.47 17.72 2.20
C PRO A 151 -27.22 16.83 2.20
N GLU A 152 -26.02 17.36 2.54
CA GLU A 152 -24.80 16.58 2.57
C GLU A 152 -24.83 15.50 3.66
N SER A 153 -24.53 14.25 3.28
CA SER A 153 -24.49 13.10 4.19
C SER A 153 -23.25 12.22 3.99
N ARG A 154 -22.37 12.64 3.08
CA ARG A 154 -21.17 11.89 2.68
C ARG A 154 -20.00 12.83 2.53
N ILE A 155 -18.81 12.36 2.91
CA ILE A 155 -17.57 13.10 2.70
C ILE A 155 -16.41 12.15 2.43
N GLN A 156 -15.55 12.53 1.49
CA GLN A 156 -14.34 11.78 1.16
C GLN A 156 -13.18 12.26 2.03
N LEU A 157 -12.51 11.34 2.71
CA LEU A 157 -11.23 11.63 3.36
C LEU A 157 -10.09 11.48 2.34
N SER A 158 -9.14 12.41 2.36
CA SER A 158 -7.85 12.29 1.66
C SER A 158 -6.73 12.18 2.70
N VAL A 159 -5.74 11.33 2.43
CA VAL A 159 -4.64 11.08 3.36
C VAL A 159 -3.32 11.24 2.63
N ARG A 160 -2.46 12.13 3.15
CA ARG A 160 -1.10 12.34 2.64
C ARG A 160 -0.07 11.94 3.68
N ALA A 161 0.95 11.21 3.23
CA ALA A 161 2.10 10.80 4.02
C ALA A 161 3.34 11.60 3.60
N HIS A 162 4.01 12.23 4.57
CA HIS A 162 5.28 12.92 4.39
C HIS A 162 6.41 12.05 4.93
N PHE A 163 7.43 11.79 4.11
CA PHE A 163 8.53 10.88 4.41
C PHE A 163 9.84 11.60 4.73
N SER A 164 10.79 10.86 5.29
CA SER A 164 12.04 11.41 5.80
C SER A 164 12.98 11.98 4.75
N ASP A 165 12.85 11.51 3.51
CA ASP A 165 13.53 11.95 2.29
C ASP A 165 12.89 13.18 1.64
N GLY A 166 11.79 13.70 2.23
CA GLY A 166 11.04 14.83 1.69
C GLY A 166 9.93 14.43 0.72
N ALA A 167 9.79 13.15 0.37
CA ALA A 167 8.71 12.69 -0.49
C ALA A 167 7.35 12.88 0.21
N THR A 168 6.33 13.26 -0.57
CA THR A 168 4.94 13.31 -0.14
C THR A 168 4.13 12.40 -1.04
N ARG A 169 3.32 11.51 -0.45
CA ARG A 169 2.53 10.52 -1.18
C ARG A 169 1.08 10.60 -0.77
N ASP A 170 0.17 10.48 -1.74
CA ASP A 170 -1.23 10.14 -1.44
C ASP A 170 -1.27 8.67 -1.02
N VAL A 171 -1.84 8.43 0.16
CA VAL A 171 -1.96 7.09 0.76
C VAL A 171 -3.40 6.79 1.16
N THR A 172 -4.37 7.51 0.59
CA THR A 172 -5.81 7.37 0.88
C THR A 172 -6.26 5.91 0.72
N GLU A 173 -5.97 5.30 -0.43
CA GLU A 173 -6.33 3.90 -0.72
C GLU A 173 -5.63 2.88 0.20
N LEU A 174 -4.42 3.19 0.70
CA LEU A 174 -3.67 2.29 1.59
C LEU A 174 -3.89 2.57 3.08
N THR A 175 -4.69 3.59 3.42
CA THR A 175 -4.99 3.93 4.80
C THR A 175 -6.02 2.98 5.39
N VAL A 176 -5.79 2.52 6.62
CA VAL A 176 -6.78 1.78 7.40
C VAL A 176 -7.71 2.79 8.06
N TYR A 177 -9.00 2.68 7.81
CA TYR A 177 -10.03 3.51 8.43
C TYR A 177 -10.86 2.68 9.41
N ASP A 178 -10.90 3.11 10.67
CA ASP A 178 -11.72 2.53 11.73
C ASP A 178 -12.73 3.58 12.22
N VAL A 179 -13.99 3.20 12.39
CA VAL A 179 -15.04 4.07 12.97
C VAL A 179 -15.45 3.55 14.33
N SER A 180 -15.49 4.41 15.34
CA SER A 180 -15.82 4.03 16.73
C SER A 180 -17.30 4.20 17.09
N SER A 181 -18.15 4.64 16.15
CA SER A 181 -19.58 4.85 16.37
C SER A 181 -20.44 4.15 15.31
N SER A 182 -21.70 3.88 15.65
CA SER A 182 -22.72 3.41 14.70
C SER A 182 -23.36 4.55 13.89
N LEU A 183 -22.96 5.80 14.13
CA LEU A 183 -23.51 7.00 13.48
C LEU A 183 -22.95 7.22 12.07
N ALA A 184 -21.85 6.56 11.72
CA ALA A 184 -21.24 6.64 10.40
C ALA A 184 -20.69 5.28 9.94
N LYS A 185 -20.53 5.14 8.63
CA LYS A 185 -19.76 4.07 7.99
C LYS A 185 -18.62 4.71 7.22
N VAL A 186 -17.50 4.00 7.11
CA VAL A 186 -16.38 4.39 6.26
C VAL A 186 -16.03 3.24 5.33
N THR A 187 -15.93 3.54 4.03
CA THR A 187 -15.50 2.57 3.03
C THR A 187 -14.00 2.33 3.12
N GLN A 188 -13.49 1.29 2.46
CA GLN A 188 -12.04 1.09 2.36
C GLN A 188 -11.35 2.29 1.69
N GLY A 189 -11.97 2.94 0.70
CA GLY A 189 -11.40 4.13 0.04
C GLY A 189 -11.51 5.43 0.86
N GLY A 190 -12.01 5.41 2.09
CA GLY A 190 -12.10 6.61 2.94
C GLY A 190 -13.35 7.48 2.72
N LEU A 191 -14.33 7.02 1.94
CA LEU A 191 -15.65 7.68 1.87
C LEU A 191 -16.41 7.40 3.16
N VAL A 192 -16.72 8.45 3.91
CA VAL A 192 -17.56 8.41 5.11
C VAL A 192 -19.01 8.72 4.73
N GLU A 193 -19.95 7.93 5.22
CA GLU A 193 -21.39 8.10 5.02
C GLU A 193 -22.11 8.12 6.37
N ARG A 194 -23.00 9.10 6.54
CA ARG A 194 -23.88 9.25 7.69
C ARG A 194 -24.88 8.09 7.78
N VAL A 195 -25.02 7.55 8.98
CA VAL A 195 -26.08 6.60 9.37
C VAL A 195 -27.06 7.25 10.35
N GLY A 196 -26.58 8.14 11.21
CA GLY A 196 -27.39 8.89 12.18
C GLY A 196 -26.78 10.26 12.49
N PHE A 197 -27.54 11.10 13.20
CA PHE A 197 -27.10 12.43 13.61
C PHE A 197 -26.22 12.39 14.85
N GLY A 198 -25.32 13.37 14.98
CA GLY A 198 -24.35 13.46 16.09
C GLY A 198 -22.90 13.45 15.61
N GLU A 199 -21.96 13.27 16.55
CA GLU A 199 -20.52 13.28 16.25
C GLU A 199 -19.99 11.86 16.09
N ALA A 200 -19.26 11.62 15.01
CA ALA A 200 -18.48 10.41 14.78
C ALA A 200 -16.99 10.72 14.72
N ALA A 201 -16.18 9.80 15.26
CA ALA A 201 -14.73 9.83 15.14
C ALA A 201 -14.28 8.69 14.21
N ILE A 202 -13.52 9.05 13.17
CA ILE A 202 -12.85 8.12 12.26
C ILE A 202 -11.37 8.13 12.59
N LEU A 203 -10.78 6.96 12.86
CA LEU A 203 -9.34 6.81 13.00
C LEU A 203 -8.75 6.41 11.65
N ALA A 204 -7.91 7.27 11.08
CA ALA A 204 -7.13 6.97 9.88
C ALA A 204 -5.72 6.55 10.31
N ARG A 205 -5.28 5.35 9.91
CA ARG A 205 -3.97 4.80 10.26
C ARG A 205 -3.20 4.37 9.02
N TYR A 206 -1.93 4.80 8.95
CA TYR A 206 -1.01 4.42 7.90
C TYR A 206 0.37 4.15 8.53
N LEU A 207 0.89 2.93 8.32
CA LEU A 207 2.09 2.43 8.99
C LEU A 207 2.01 2.64 10.53
N ASP A 208 2.97 3.36 11.09
CA ASP A 208 3.12 3.64 12.52
C ASP A 208 2.42 4.93 12.98
N GLN A 209 1.75 5.67 12.08
CA GLN A 209 0.99 6.87 12.44
C GLN A 209 -0.52 6.68 12.33
N GLN A 210 -1.24 7.42 13.18
CA GLN A 210 -2.68 7.48 13.17
C GLN A 210 -3.17 8.90 13.47
N LYS A 211 -4.27 9.29 12.84
CA LYS A 211 -4.90 10.60 13.03
C LYS A 211 -6.42 10.42 13.22
N PRO A 212 -7.01 11.00 14.27
CA PRO A 212 -8.46 11.06 14.40
C PRO A 212 -9.02 12.13 13.45
N VAL A 213 -10.18 11.85 12.88
CA VAL A 213 -11.01 12.79 12.13
C VAL A 213 -12.35 12.90 12.83
N ARG A 214 -12.79 14.12 13.14
CA ARG A 214 -14.11 14.38 13.73
C ARG A 214 -15.07 14.83 12.64
N ILE A 215 -16.24 14.20 12.60
CA ILE A 215 -17.30 14.53 11.65
C ILE A 215 -18.59 14.66 12.45
N ALA A 216 -19.16 15.85 12.46
CA ALA A 216 -20.50 16.09 12.97
C ALA A 216 -21.52 16.06 11.83
N PHE A 217 -22.71 15.54 12.13
CA PHE A 217 -23.82 15.38 11.21
C PHE A 217 -25.10 16.00 11.76
#